data_AF-A0A1F6HYC5-F1
#
_entry.id   AF-A0A1F6HYC5-F1
#
_cell.length_a   1.000
_cell.length_b   1.000
_cell.length_c   1.000
_cell.angle_alpha   90.00
_cell.angle_beta   90.00
_cell.angle_gamma   90.00
#
_symmetry.space_group_name_H-M   'P 1'
#
loop_
_entity.id
_entity.type
_entity.pdbx_description
1 polymer ?
#
loop_
_entity_poly.entity_id
_entity_poly.type
_entity_poly.pdbx_seq_one_letter_code
_entity_poly.pdbx_strand_id
1 'polypeptide(L)'
;MKKIPNYIFPISIVVSTVLLVVFVSQVSAVDNPPSGQNVPPGLLKKQTLISQQGTSTTSGGKIGQIHKLSGTPPFGRGRLEENKLRLCQVKEKVITNRSNNMIRHANRMLEVFDSIATRIQNYYLTRLVPQGKILPNYDALILDIQTNKNAITPLLDAVQADIANFKCDGDNPGSQLTQFRTDMQAVIQGLKAYKTPIKNLIVAVASIRGETSGNASGSAVAPSVAPSVAP
;
A
#
# COMPACT_ATOMS: atom_id res chain seq x y z
N MET A 1 -5.66 11.75 -42.58
CA MET A 1 -5.70 11.71 -41.09
C MET A 1 -6.60 10.55 -40.66
N LYS A 2 -6.00 9.45 -40.18
CA LYS A 2 -6.71 8.21 -39.79
C LYS A 2 -7.16 8.31 -38.32
N LYS A 3 -8.46 8.23 -38.06
CA LYS A 3 -9.03 8.09 -36.72
C LYS A 3 -8.75 6.68 -36.20
N ILE A 4 -8.08 6.58 -35.06
CA ILE A 4 -7.93 5.32 -34.31
C ILE A 4 -9.11 5.23 -33.33
N PRO A 5 -9.90 4.15 -33.32
CA PRO A 5 -10.97 3.97 -32.35
C PRO A 5 -10.38 3.55 -30.98
N ASN A 6 -10.71 4.33 -29.95
CA ASN A 6 -10.50 3.99 -28.55
C ASN A 6 -11.46 2.85 -28.16
N TYR A 7 -10.96 1.61 -28.11
CA TYR A 7 -11.64 0.49 -27.48
C TYR A 7 -11.06 0.28 -26.07
N ILE A 8 -11.67 0.94 -25.09
CA ILE A 8 -11.41 0.73 -23.66
C ILE A 8 -12.15 -0.53 -23.24
N PHE A 9 -11.42 -1.62 -23.03
CA PHE A 9 -11.93 -2.89 -22.47
C PHE A 9 -12.17 -2.76 -20.95
N PRO A 10 -13.38 -3.02 -20.43
CA PRO A 10 -13.62 -3.18 -19.00
C PRO A 10 -13.79 -4.67 -18.66
N ILE A 11 -12.78 -5.52 -18.84
CA ILE A 11 -12.86 -6.96 -18.47
C ILE A 11 -11.55 -7.47 -17.85
N SER A 12 -10.97 -6.77 -16.88
CA SER A 12 -9.77 -7.28 -16.17
C SER A 12 -9.74 -6.97 -14.67
N ILE A 13 -10.89 -7.00 -14.01
CA ILE A 13 -10.95 -6.90 -12.54
C ILE A 13 -11.48 -8.18 -11.87
N VAL A 14 -12.09 -9.12 -12.61
CA VAL A 14 -12.72 -10.31 -12.00
C VAL A 14 -11.79 -11.52 -11.85
N VAL A 15 -10.62 -11.55 -12.50
CA VAL A 15 -9.73 -12.75 -12.46
C VAL A 15 -8.74 -12.74 -11.28
N SER A 16 -8.56 -11.62 -10.56
CA SER A 16 -7.65 -11.59 -9.40
C SER A 16 -8.26 -12.06 -8.07
N THR A 17 -9.58 -12.19 -7.96
CA THR A 17 -10.22 -12.62 -6.70
C THR A 17 -10.41 -14.14 -6.60
N VAL A 18 -10.50 -14.87 -7.71
CA VAL A 18 -10.74 -16.32 -7.69
C VAL A 18 -9.46 -17.12 -7.35
N LEU A 19 -8.28 -16.57 -7.61
CA LEU A 19 -7.01 -17.27 -7.33
C LEU A 19 -6.53 -17.20 -5.86
N LEU A 20 -7.29 -16.54 -4.97
CA LEU A 20 -6.98 -16.47 -3.54
C LEU A 20 -7.74 -17.48 -2.67
N VAL A 21 -8.76 -18.17 -3.20
CA VAL A 21 -9.63 -19.05 -2.39
C VAL A 21 -9.12 -20.51 -2.33
N VAL A 22 -8.17 -20.92 -3.17
CA VAL A 22 -7.74 -22.34 -3.25
C VAL A 22 -6.50 -22.67 -2.39
N PHE A 23 -5.88 -21.70 -1.71
CA PHE A 23 -4.62 -21.92 -0.97
C PHE A 23 -4.72 -21.75 0.57
N VAL A 24 -5.86 -22.13 1.19
CA VAL A 24 -6.04 -22.10 2.66
C VAL A 24 -5.90 -23.47 3.33
N SER A 25 -5.50 -24.53 2.62
CA SER A 25 -5.31 -25.85 3.24
C SER A 25 -3.87 -26.31 3.07
N GLN A 26 -3.24 -26.71 4.19
CA GLN A 26 -1.89 -27.28 4.34
C GLN A 26 -0.74 -26.28 4.57
N VAL A 27 -0.69 -25.68 5.77
CA VAL A 27 0.59 -25.38 6.44
C VAL A 27 0.62 -26.23 7.70
N SER A 28 1.31 -27.37 7.60
CA SER A 28 1.76 -28.15 8.75
C SER A 28 3.18 -27.73 9.08
N ALA A 29 3.40 -27.53 10.38
CA ALA A 29 4.65 -27.42 11.13
C ALA A 29 5.96 -27.36 10.34
N VAL A 30 6.65 -26.22 10.41
CA VAL A 30 8.11 -26.17 10.31
C VAL A 30 8.63 -25.72 11.67
N ASP A 31 9.45 -26.59 12.27
CA ASP A 31 10.13 -26.44 13.54
C ASP A 31 11.05 -25.21 13.59
N ASN A 32 10.93 -24.45 14.67
CA ASN A 32 11.90 -23.42 15.08
C ASN A 32 13.05 -24.08 15.87
N PRO A 33 14.31 -23.66 15.70
CA PRO A 33 15.33 -23.91 16.70
C PRO A 33 15.29 -22.85 17.83
N PRO A 34 15.69 -23.22 19.06
CA PRO A 34 15.48 -22.40 20.25
C PRO A 34 16.65 -21.43 20.49
N SER A 35 16.35 -20.22 20.92
CA SER A 35 17.28 -19.41 21.70
C SER A 35 16.46 -18.58 22.67
N GLY A 36 16.52 -19.01 23.93
CA GLY A 36 15.76 -18.44 25.03
C GLY A 36 16.34 -17.13 25.51
N GLN A 37 15.46 -16.25 25.98
CA GLN A 37 15.75 -15.45 27.16
C GLN A 37 14.47 -15.12 27.91
N ASN A 38 14.52 -15.42 29.21
CA ASN A 38 13.46 -15.38 30.20
C ASN A 38 12.83 -13.99 30.36
N VAL A 39 11.50 -13.92 30.31
CA VAL A 39 10.72 -12.82 30.90
C VAL A 39 9.52 -13.43 31.65
N PRO A 40 9.30 -13.08 32.93
CA PRO A 40 8.29 -13.72 33.79
C PRO A 40 6.83 -13.40 33.40
N PRO A 41 5.87 -14.30 33.69
CA PRO A 41 4.46 -14.12 33.36
C PRO A 41 3.75 -13.26 34.41
N GLY A 42 3.49 -12.01 34.07
CA GLY A 42 2.76 -11.05 34.90
C GLY A 42 1.56 -10.45 34.17
N LEU A 43 0.43 -11.17 34.25
CA LEU A 43 -0.92 -10.63 34.47
C LEU A 43 -1.18 -9.17 34.01
N LEU A 44 -1.54 -8.96 32.74
CA LEU A 44 -2.18 -7.70 32.33
C LEU A 44 -3.45 -7.95 31.49
N LYS A 45 -4.55 -7.50 32.09
CA LYS A 45 -5.94 -7.44 31.66
C LYS A 45 -6.16 -7.38 30.14
N LYS A 46 -7.11 -8.22 29.69
CA LYS A 46 -8.00 -7.92 28.56
C LYS A 46 -8.47 -6.47 28.65
N GLN A 47 -7.84 -5.57 27.90
CA GLN A 47 -8.41 -4.27 27.62
C GLN A 47 -9.09 -4.38 26.26
N THR A 48 -10.39 -4.68 26.31
CA THR A 48 -11.31 -4.53 25.19
C THR A 48 -11.23 -3.09 24.72
N LEU A 49 -10.42 -2.84 23.69
CA LEU A 49 -10.32 -1.54 23.06
C LEU A 49 -11.57 -1.39 22.18
N ILE A 50 -12.66 -0.97 22.83
CA ILE A 50 -13.83 -0.40 22.17
C ILE A 50 -13.30 0.84 21.45
N SER A 51 -12.96 0.67 20.17
CA SER A 51 -12.79 1.78 19.24
C SER A 51 -14.15 2.44 19.11
N GLN A 52 -14.42 3.41 19.98
CA GLN A 52 -15.45 4.41 19.73
C GLN A 52 -14.96 5.23 18.52
N GLN A 53 -15.27 4.72 17.33
CA GLN A 53 -15.54 5.56 16.18
C GLN A 53 -16.63 6.53 16.64
N GLY A 54 -16.21 7.72 17.06
CA GLY A 54 -17.09 8.87 17.12
C GLY A 54 -17.56 9.11 15.70
N THR A 55 -18.67 8.47 15.31
CA THR A 55 -19.54 8.96 14.27
C THR A 55 -19.89 10.37 14.68
N SER A 56 -19.35 11.36 13.99
CA SER A 56 -19.89 12.71 13.95
C SER A 56 -21.29 12.59 13.36
N THR A 57 -22.25 12.15 14.17
CA THR A 57 -23.65 12.36 13.94
C THR A 57 -23.82 13.87 13.96
N THR A 58 -23.79 14.45 12.77
CA THR A 58 -24.46 15.71 12.44
C THR A 58 -25.93 15.51 12.77
N SER A 59 -26.24 15.55 14.06
CA SER A 59 -27.59 15.66 14.57
C SER A 59 -28.09 17.00 14.11
N GLY A 60 -29.01 16.99 13.13
CA GLY A 60 -29.82 18.13 12.72
C GLY A 60 -30.74 18.56 13.85
N GLY A 61 -30.16 18.95 14.99
CA GLY A 61 -30.85 19.58 16.10
C GLY A 61 -31.22 21.00 15.68
N LYS A 62 -32.52 21.25 15.56
CA LYS A 62 -33.13 22.57 15.44
C LYS A 62 -32.35 23.58 16.28
N ILE A 63 -31.86 24.62 15.60
CA ILE A 63 -31.25 25.82 16.17
C ILE A 63 -32.33 26.52 17.00
N GLY A 64 -32.43 26.11 18.27
CA GLY A 64 -33.16 26.85 19.29
C GLY A 64 -32.45 28.17 19.52
N GLN A 65 -33.24 29.24 19.54
CA GLN A 65 -32.83 30.63 19.72
C GLN A 65 -31.79 30.78 20.84
N ILE A 66 -30.57 31.12 20.46
CA ILE A 66 -29.55 31.57 21.41
C ILE A 66 -29.96 32.97 21.87
N HIS A 67 -30.45 33.05 23.11
CA HIS A 67 -30.66 34.31 23.80
C HIS A 67 -29.35 35.09 23.81
N LYS A 68 -29.39 36.26 23.16
CA LYS A 68 -28.30 37.22 23.04
C LYS A 68 -28.03 37.81 24.43
N LEU A 69 -27.20 37.14 25.23
CA LEU A 69 -26.63 37.70 26.46
C LEU A 69 -25.70 38.85 26.07
N SER A 70 -26.24 40.06 26.04
CA SER A 70 -25.54 41.32 25.85
C SER A 70 -24.77 41.69 27.12
N GLY A 71 -23.66 40.99 27.35
CA GLY A 71 -22.67 41.39 28.34
C GLY A 71 -21.32 41.16 27.71
N THR A 72 -20.68 42.21 27.22
CA THR A 72 -19.31 42.18 26.69
C THR A 72 -18.38 41.84 27.84
N PRO A 73 -17.86 40.59 27.97
CA PRO A 73 -16.87 40.34 28.99
C PRO A 73 -15.61 41.14 28.63
N PRO A 74 -14.85 41.65 29.61
CA PRO A 74 -13.59 42.30 29.34
C PRO A 74 -12.66 41.29 28.65
N PHE A 75 -12.49 41.44 27.33
CA PHE A 75 -11.62 40.61 26.51
C PHE A 75 -10.16 40.95 26.80
N GLY A 76 -9.65 40.47 27.94
CA GLY A 76 -8.24 40.54 28.28
C GLY A 76 -7.40 39.74 27.28
N ARG A 77 -6.32 40.35 26.77
CA ARG A 77 -5.41 39.77 25.77
C ARG A 77 -4.92 38.36 26.12
N GLY A 78 -4.84 38.01 27.41
CA GLY A 78 -4.45 36.67 27.87
C GLY A 78 -5.39 35.53 27.45
N ARG A 79 -6.71 35.76 27.36
CA ARG A 79 -7.65 34.70 26.94
C ARG A 79 -7.54 34.38 25.45
N LEU A 80 -7.10 35.33 24.63
CA LEU A 80 -6.89 35.11 23.20
C LEU A 80 -5.65 34.24 22.95
N GLU A 81 -4.56 34.47 23.68
CA GLU A 81 -3.34 33.67 23.56
C GLU A 81 -3.55 32.22 24.04
N GLU A 82 -4.27 32.00 25.15
CA GLU A 82 -4.61 30.65 25.62
C GLU A 82 -5.47 29.88 24.58
N ASN A 83 -6.46 30.55 23.98
CA ASN A 83 -7.31 29.94 22.96
C ASN A 83 -6.53 29.61 21.68
N LYS A 84 -5.59 30.46 21.26
CA LYS A 84 -4.70 30.18 20.13
C LYS A 84 -3.82 28.97 20.40
N LEU A 85 -3.23 28.88 21.60
CA LEU A 85 -2.40 27.74 21.99
C LEU A 85 -3.21 26.44 21.98
N ARG A 86 -4.41 26.43 22.57
CA ARG A 86 -5.31 25.27 22.53
C ARG A 86 -5.67 24.86 21.10
N LEU A 87 -5.99 25.82 20.24
CA LEU A 87 -6.29 25.55 18.85
C LEU A 87 -5.07 24.95 18.12
N CYS A 88 -3.87 25.43 18.42
CA CYS A 88 -2.65 24.88 17.84
C CYS A 88 -2.43 23.43 18.27
N GLN A 89 -2.51 23.14 19.57
CA GLN A 89 -2.34 21.78 20.09
C GLN A 89 -3.35 20.77 19.49
N VAL A 90 -4.60 21.21 19.29
CA VAL A 90 -5.62 20.39 18.62
C VAL A 90 -5.22 20.13 17.15
N LYS A 91 -4.74 21.15 16.43
CA LYS A 91 -4.27 20.99 15.05
C LYS A 91 -3.04 20.09 14.95
N GLU A 92 -2.06 20.25 15.85
CA GLU A 92 -0.88 19.39 15.94
C GLU A 92 -1.29 17.93 16.10
N LYS A 93 -2.14 17.64 17.08
CA LYS A 93 -2.65 16.28 17.29
C LYS A 93 -3.34 15.70 16.05
N VAL A 94 -4.17 16.49 15.36
CA VAL A 94 -4.84 16.06 14.13
C VAL A 94 -3.83 15.76 13.02
N ILE A 95 -2.83 16.62 12.83
CA ILE A 95 -1.77 16.46 11.84
C ILE A 95 -0.95 15.21 12.16
N THR A 96 -0.43 15.08 13.37
CA THR A 96 0.35 13.91 13.82
C THR A 96 -0.43 12.62 13.63
N ASN A 97 -1.70 12.57 14.01
CA ASN A 97 -2.54 11.38 13.82
C ASN A 97 -2.72 11.02 12.35
N ARG A 98 -2.99 12.03 11.50
CA ARG A 98 -3.14 11.82 10.05
C ARG A 98 -1.84 11.31 9.44
N SER A 99 -0.72 11.91 9.81
CA SER A 99 0.60 11.56 9.29
C SER A 99 1.02 10.15 9.72
N ASN A 100 0.81 9.78 10.99
CA ASN A 100 1.04 8.42 11.49
C ASN A 100 0.18 7.37 10.76
N ASN A 101 -1.07 7.71 10.42
CA ASN A 101 -1.92 6.82 9.64
C ASN A 101 -1.39 6.63 8.21
N MET A 102 -0.83 7.67 7.59
CA MET A 102 -0.20 7.58 6.28
C MET A 102 1.05 6.70 6.31
N ILE A 103 1.93 6.84 7.31
CA ILE A 103 3.09 5.96 7.50
C ILE A 103 2.65 4.50 7.68
N ARG A 104 1.68 4.26 8.57
CA ARG A 104 1.14 2.90 8.80
C ARG A 104 0.59 2.29 7.52
N HIS A 105 -0.10 3.08 6.71
CA HIS A 105 -0.59 2.62 5.42
C HIS A 105 0.55 2.26 4.46
N ALA A 106 1.59 3.08 4.38
CA ALA A 106 2.77 2.80 3.55
C ALA A 106 3.50 1.52 3.99
N ASN A 107 3.72 1.32 5.29
CA ASN A 107 4.30 0.08 5.84
C ASN A 107 3.46 -1.15 5.49
N ARG A 108 2.13 -1.06 5.64
CA ARG A 108 1.23 -2.16 5.26
C ARG A 108 1.32 -2.49 3.76
N MET A 109 1.46 -1.48 2.90
CA MET A 109 1.64 -1.69 1.46
C MET A 109 2.97 -2.38 1.17
N LEU A 110 4.05 -2.00 1.85
CA LEU A 110 5.35 -2.64 1.74
C LEU A 110 5.29 -4.13 2.13
N GLU A 111 4.65 -4.45 3.27
CA GLU A 111 4.44 -5.83 3.73
C GLU A 111 3.63 -6.67 2.74
N VAL A 112 2.57 -6.10 2.16
CA VAL A 112 1.75 -6.79 1.16
C VAL A 112 2.57 -7.10 -0.09
N PHE A 113 3.37 -6.15 -0.57
CA PHE A 113 4.24 -6.35 -1.72
C PHE A 113 5.32 -7.41 -1.45
N ASP A 114 5.95 -7.38 -0.27
CA ASP A 114 6.92 -8.39 0.17
C ASP A 114 6.30 -9.80 0.22
N SER A 115 5.11 -9.92 0.80
CA SER A 115 4.38 -11.20 0.85
C SER A 115 4.08 -11.73 -0.56
N ILE A 116 3.69 -10.87 -1.50
CA ILE A 116 3.42 -11.29 -2.89
C ILE A 116 4.73 -11.75 -3.55
N ALA A 117 5.79 -10.96 -3.47
CA ALA A 117 7.10 -11.31 -4.05
C ALA A 117 7.59 -12.66 -3.51
N THR A 118 7.54 -12.86 -2.19
CA THR A 118 7.95 -14.10 -1.53
C THR A 118 7.15 -15.31 -2.00
N ARG A 119 5.82 -15.18 -2.11
CA ARG A 119 4.96 -16.28 -2.59
C ARG A 119 5.29 -16.69 -4.02
N ILE A 120 5.54 -15.72 -4.90
CA ILE A 120 5.88 -15.99 -6.30
C ILE A 120 7.27 -16.61 -6.42
N GLN A 121 8.25 -16.12 -5.65
CA GLN A 121 9.58 -16.73 -5.56
C GLN A 121 9.49 -18.19 -5.09
N ASN A 122 8.79 -18.44 -3.99
CA ASN A 122 8.59 -19.79 -3.46
C ASN A 122 7.90 -20.69 -4.48
N TYR A 123 6.87 -20.21 -5.17
CA TYR A 123 6.18 -20.99 -6.21
C TYR A 123 7.14 -21.36 -7.35
N TYR A 124 7.92 -20.41 -7.85
CA TYR A 124 8.91 -20.66 -8.90
C TYR A 124 9.92 -21.73 -8.46
N LEU A 125 10.57 -21.53 -7.31
CA LEU A 125 11.62 -22.41 -6.81
C LEU A 125 11.11 -23.82 -6.45
N THR A 126 9.92 -23.93 -5.87
CA THR A 126 9.40 -25.22 -5.36
C THR A 126 8.56 -25.98 -6.36
N ARG A 127 7.96 -25.32 -7.36
CA ARG A 127 7.05 -25.97 -8.32
C ARG A 127 7.58 -25.96 -9.75
N LEU A 128 8.18 -24.88 -10.22
CA LEU A 128 8.56 -24.75 -11.64
C LEU A 128 9.99 -25.28 -11.89
N VAL A 129 10.94 -24.93 -11.03
CA VAL A 129 12.33 -25.40 -11.18
C VAL A 129 12.43 -26.93 -11.17
N PRO A 130 11.76 -27.68 -10.26
CA PRO A 130 11.79 -29.14 -10.30
C PRO A 130 11.13 -29.76 -11.54
N GLN A 131 10.30 -29.01 -12.25
CA GLN A 131 9.70 -29.42 -13.53
C GLN A 131 10.61 -29.12 -14.73
N GLY A 132 11.84 -28.63 -14.50
CA GLY A 132 12.75 -28.20 -15.55
C GLY A 132 12.37 -26.87 -16.21
N LYS A 133 11.40 -26.12 -15.64
CA LYS A 133 10.99 -24.82 -16.16
C LYS A 133 11.87 -23.73 -15.56
N ILE A 134 12.84 -23.27 -16.36
CA ILE A 134 13.84 -22.28 -15.93
C ILE A 134 13.47 -20.92 -16.53
N LEU A 135 13.45 -19.89 -15.68
CA LEU A 135 13.30 -18.50 -16.11
C LEU A 135 14.69 -17.86 -16.27
N PRO A 136 15.14 -17.54 -17.49
CA PRO A 136 16.54 -17.13 -17.75
C PRO A 136 16.93 -15.80 -17.10
N ASN A 137 15.97 -14.91 -16.82
CA ASN A 137 16.20 -13.60 -16.20
C ASN A 137 15.72 -13.52 -14.74
N TYR A 138 15.58 -14.67 -14.05
CA TYR A 138 15.06 -14.71 -12.68
C TYR A 138 15.88 -13.85 -11.72
N ASP A 139 17.20 -14.01 -11.68
CA ASP A 139 18.06 -13.31 -10.72
C ASP A 139 18.00 -11.79 -10.91
N ALA A 140 17.96 -11.32 -12.16
CA ALA A 140 17.78 -9.90 -12.48
C ALA A 140 16.44 -9.36 -11.95
N LEU A 141 15.35 -10.12 -12.11
CA LEU A 141 14.04 -9.73 -11.58
C LEU A 141 14.03 -9.67 -10.04
N ILE A 142 14.73 -10.58 -9.37
CA ILE A 142 14.85 -10.56 -7.90
C ILE A 142 15.69 -9.37 -7.44
N LEU A 143 16.80 -9.09 -8.12
CA LEU A 143 17.64 -7.93 -7.83
C LEU A 143 16.87 -6.61 -7.99
N ASP A 144 16.04 -6.48 -9.03
CA ASP A 144 15.20 -5.30 -9.24
C ASP A 144 14.18 -5.13 -8.10
N ILE A 145 13.54 -6.22 -7.65
CA ILE A 145 12.62 -6.21 -6.50
C ILE A 145 13.35 -5.73 -5.24
N GLN A 146 14.54 -6.27 -4.95
CA GLN A 146 15.32 -5.90 -3.77
C GLN A 146 15.78 -4.44 -3.82
N THR A 147 16.27 -3.99 -4.97
CA THR A 147 16.71 -2.61 -5.19
C THR A 147 15.58 -1.61 -4.92
N ASN A 148 14.40 -1.86 -5.48
CA ASN A 148 13.25 -0.98 -5.30
C ASN A 148 12.67 -1.04 -3.88
N LYS A 149 12.73 -2.20 -3.21
CA LYS A 149 12.37 -2.33 -1.79
C LYS A 149 13.29 -1.46 -0.93
N ASN A 150 14.60 -1.61 -1.11
CA ASN A 150 15.61 -0.92 -0.31
C ASN A 150 15.56 0.61 -0.49
N ALA A 151 15.11 1.09 -1.66
CA ALA A 151 14.92 2.51 -1.93
C ALA A 151 13.78 3.15 -1.10
N ILE A 152 12.83 2.37 -0.57
CA ILE A 152 11.67 2.90 0.18
C ILE A 152 12.04 3.20 1.63
N THR A 153 12.91 2.38 2.25
CA THR A 153 13.33 2.52 3.65
C THR A 153 13.77 3.95 4.02
N PRO A 154 14.75 4.57 3.32
CA PRO A 154 15.19 5.92 3.68
C PRO A 154 14.09 6.99 3.51
N LEU A 155 13.13 6.77 2.60
CA LEU A 155 12.00 7.69 2.43
C LEU A 155 11.02 7.61 3.60
N LEU A 156 10.78 6.40 4.13
CA LEU A 156 9.96 6.21 5.33
C LEU A 156 10.63 6.82 6.57
N ASP A 157 11.95 6.68 6.68
CA ASP A 157 12.73 7.27 7.77
C ASP A 157 12.66 8.81 7.74
N ALA A 158 12.79 9.42 6.57
CA ALA A 158 12.66 10.87 6.38
C ALA A 158 11.28 11.38 6.82
N VAL A 159 10.21 10.72 6.36
CA VAL A 159 8.84 11.06 6.76
C VAL A 159 8.62 10.90 8.27
N GLN A 160 9.19 9.86 8.88
CA GLN A 160 9.09 9.63 10.32
C GLN A 160 9.80 10.75 11.12
N ALA A 161 10.95 11.22 10.61
CA ALA A 161 11.68 12.34 11.19
C ALA A 161 10.90 13.67 11.05
N ASP A 162 10.26 13.93 9.92
CA ASP A 162 9.44 15.13 9.71
C ASP A 162 8.31 15.26 10.73
N ILE A 163 7.60 14.16 11.02
CA ILE A 163 6.52 14.17 12.02
C ILE A 163 7.08 14.40 13.43
N ALA A 164 8.20 13.77 13.77
CA ALA A 164 8.80 13.90 15.11
C ALA A 164 9.16 15.36 15.42
N ASN A 165 9.56 16.11 14.39
CA ASN A 165 9.97 17.51 14.49
C ASN A 165 8.81 18.51 14.36
N PHE A 166 7.61 18.05 13.99
CA PHE A 166 6.46 18.95 13.83
C PHE A 166 6.01 19.51 15.17
N LYS A 167 6.05 20.85 15.30
CA LYS A 167 5.70 21.59 16.51
C LYS A 167 4.91 22.84 16.16
N CYS A 168 3.76 23.00 16.81
CA CYS A 168 2.82 24.06 16.49
C CYS A 168 3.30 25.47 16.90
N ASP A 169 4.15 25.51 17.92
CA ASP A 169 4.85 26.66 18.48
C ASP A 169 6.28 26.84 17.92
N GLY A 170 6.67 26.02 16.94
CA GLY A 170 7.96 26.16 16.27
C GLY A 170 8.01 27.38 15.34
N ASP A 171 9.22 27.75 14.91
CA ASP A 171 9.44 28.94 14.07
C ASP A 171 8.71 28.84 12.72
N ASN A 172 8.56 27.62 12.16
CA ASN A 172 8.05 27.42 10.80
C ASN A 172 7.22 26.12 10.62
N PRO A 173 6.07 25.95 11.31
CA PRO A 173 5.24 24.74 11.19
C PRO A 173 4.71 24.51 9.76
N GLY A 174 4.53 25.59 8.98
CA GLY A 174 4.08 25.51 7.59
C GLY A 174 5.10 24.87 6.65
N SER A 175 6.40 25.14 6.84
CA SER A 175 7.46 24.53 6.03
C SER A 175 7.64 23.05 6.38
N GLN A 176 7.60 22.71 7.67
CA GLN A 176 7.66 21.32 8.15
C GLN A 176 6.53 20.46 7.56
N LEU A 177 5.29 21.00 7.52
CA LEU A 177 4.17 20.28 6.91
C LEU A 177 4.31 20.14 5.39
N THR A 178 4.95 21.11 4.73
CA THR A 178 5.23 21.05 3.29
C THR A 178 6.29 19.99 3.00
N GLN A 179 7.35 19.94 3.81
CA GLN A 179 8.39 18.90 3.73
C GLN A 179 7.79 17.50 3.89
N PHE A 180 6.99 17.29 4.94
CA PHE A 180 6.27 16.03 5.16
C PHE A 180 5.45 15.57 3.94
N ARG A 181 4.76 16.50 3.26
CA ARG A 181 3.96 16.18 2.07
C ARG A 181 4.85 15.78 0.89
N THR A 182 5.96 16.48 0.69
CA THR A 182 6.96 16.17 -0.34
C THR A 182 7.54 14.77 -0.11
N ASP A 183 7.95 14.47 1.11
CA ASP A 183 8.59 13.18 1.43
C ASP A 183 7.57 12.03 1.39
N MET A 184 6.33 12.25 1.84
CA MET A 184 5.26 11.27 1.63
C MET A 184 4.95 11.03 0.14
N GLN A 185 5.05 12.06 -0.71
CA GLN A 185 4.88 11.89 -2.15
C GLN A 185 6.02 11.04 -2.72
N ALA A 186 7.25 11.22 -2.24
CA ALA A 186 8.37 10.35 -2.59
C ALA A 186 8.12 8.90 -2.17
N VAL A 187 7.63 8.64 -0.94
CA VAL A 187 7.24 7.29 -0.49
C VAL A 187 6.20 6.67 -1.42
N ILE A 188 5.17 7.43 -1.82
CA ILE A 188 4.14 6.95 -2.75
C ILE A 188 4.74 6.55 -4.10
N GLN A 189 5.68 7.35 -4.63
CA GLN A 189 6.35 7.00 -5.88
C GLN A 189 7.26 5.79 -5.72
N GLY A 190 7.99 5.67 -4.61
CA GLY A 190 8.80 4.49 -4.28
C GLY A 190 7.97 3.21 -4.25
N LEU A 191 6.80 3.24 -3.58
CA LEU A 191 5.87 2.11 -3.55
C LEU A 191 5.33 1.75 -4.94
N LYS A 192 5.05 2.73 -5.81
CA LYS A 192 4.65 2.47 -7.21
C LYS A 192 5.79 1.85 -8.01
N ALA A 193 7.02 2.36 -7.85
CA ALA A 193 8.20 1.81 -8.49
C ALA A 193 8.39 0.35 -8.07
N TYR A 194 8.31 0.04 -6.77
CA TYR A 194 8.44 -1.32 -6.22
C TYR A 194 7.36 -2.30 -6.69
N LYS A 195 6.13 -1.83 -6.94
CA LYS A 195 5.06 -2.67 -7.51
C LYS A 195 5.42 -3.20 -8.91
N THR A 196 6.17 -2.45 -9.71
CA THR A 196 6.49 -2.79 -11.11
C THR A 196 7.33 -4.06 -11.25
N PRO A 197 8.51 -4.21 -10.61
CA PRO A 197 9.32 -5.43 -10.73
C PRO A 197 8.60 -6.67 -10.17
N ILE A 198 7.74 -6.52 -9.15
CA ILE A 198 6.88 -7.63 -8.67
C ILE A 198 5.92 -8.09 -9.78
N LYS A 199 5.28 -7.16 -10.49
CA LYS A 199 4.41 -7.51 -11.63
C LYS A 199 5.22 -8.17 -12.75
N ASN A 200 6.42 -7.69 -13.03
CA ASN A 200 7.29 -8.29 -14.05
C ASN A 200 7.64 -9.74 -13.69
N LEU A 201 7.97 -10.02 -12.43
CA LEU A 201 8.21 -11.38 -11.95
C LEU A 201 6.95 -12.26 -12.10
N ILE A 202 5.76 -11.76 -11.73
CA ILE A 202 4.51 -12.50 -11.89
C ILE A 202 4.26 -12.86 -13.35
N VAL A 203 4.42 -11.91 -14.27
CA VAL A 203 4.20 -12.13 -15.71
C VAL A 203 5.20 -13.14 -16.26
N ALA A 204 6.48 -13.02 -15.90
CA ALA A 204 7.54 -13.92 -16.34
C ALA A 204 7.36 -15.36 -15.81
N VAL A 205 6.93 -15.51 -14.56
CA VAL A 205 6.58 -16.82 -13.97
C VAL A 205 5.32 -17.40 -14.63
N ALA A 206 4.35 -16.56 -15.00
CA ALA A 206 3.13 -17.00 -15.66
C ALA A 206 3.37 -17.46 -17.12
N SER A 207 4.29 -16.81 -17.86
CA SER A 207 4.58 -17.18 -19.25
C SER A 207 5.16 -18.59 -19.36
N ILE A 208 6.15 -18.93 -18.52
CA ILE A 208 6.73 -20.28 -18.50
C ILE A 208 5.77 -21.37 -17.97
N ARG A 209 4.71 -20.95 -17.27
CA ARG A 209 3.64 -21.88 -16.85
C ARG A 209 2.77 -22.29 -18.04
N GLY A 210 2.48 -21.36 -18.95
CA GLY A 210 1.56 -21.55 -20.08
C GLY A 210 2.13 -22.37 -21.24
N GLU A 211 3.44 -22.40 -21.41
CA GLU A 211 4.11 -23.09 -22.53
C GLU A 211 3.89 -24.63 -22.55
N THR A 212 3.41 -25.22 -21.46
CA THR A 212 3.29 -26.70 -21.34
C THR A 212 1.90 -27.26 -21.63
N SER A 213 0.91 -26.42 -21.95
CA SER A 213 -0.50 -26.89 -22.00
C SER A 213 -1.20 -26.76 -23.36
N GLY A 214 -0.49 -26.53 -24.46
CA GLY A 214 -1.13 -26.31 -25.75
C GLY A 214 -0.23 -26.51 -26.97
N ASN A 215 0.34 -27.71 -27.13
CA ASN A 215 0.69 -28.20 -28.47
C ASN A 215 0.04 -29.56 -28.74
N ALA A 216 -1.23 -29.69 -28.31
CA ALA A 216 -2.15 -30.61 -28.97
C ALA A 216 -2.50 -29.98 -30.33
N SER A 217 -1.72 -30.41 -31.32
CA SER A 217 -1.93 -30.29 -32.75
C SER A 217 -3.42 -30.34 -33.13
N GLY A 218 -4.02 -29.17 -33.28
CA GLY A 218 -5.26 -28.96 -34.01
C GLY A 218 -4.90 -28.41 -35.37
N SER A 219 -4.55 -29.32 -36.28
CA SER A 219 -4.32 -29.08 -37.70
C SER A 219 -5.51 -28.31 -38.31
N ALA A 220 -5.41 -26.98 -38.33
CA ALA A 220 -6.29 -26.14 -39.12
C ALA A 220 -5.66 -26.01 -40.51
N VAL A 221 -6.13 -26.89 -41.39
CA VAL A 221 -5.96 -26.86 -42.84
C VAL A 221 -5.95 -25.42 -43.34
N ALA A 222 -4.84 -25.01 -43.94
CA ALA A 222 -4.74 -23.77 -44.67
C ALA A 222 -5.60 -23.87 -45.95
N PRO A 223 -6.57 -22.97 -46.19
CA PRO A 223 -7.19 -22.88 -47.49
C PRO A 223 -6.20 -22.21 -48.45
N SER A 224 -5.71 -23.02 -49.39
CA SER A 224 -5.02 -22.57 -50.60
C SER A 224 -5.91 -21.59 -51.36
N VAL A 225 -5.55 -20.31 -51.37
CA VAL A 225 -6.17 -19.32 -52.26
C VAL A 225 -5.15 -18.96 -53.32
N ALA A 226 -5.48 -19.37 -54.55
CA ALA A 226 -4.71 -19.11 -55.75
C ALA A 226 -4.67 -17.60 -56.09
N PRO A 227 -3.55 -17.10 -56.65
CA PRO A 227 -3.49 -15.73 -57.16
C PRO A 227 -4.21 -15.65 -58.51
N SER A 228 -5.32 -14.91 -58.56
CA SER A 228 -5.97 -14.52 -59.81
C SER A 228 -5.32 -13.25 -60.35
N VAL A 229 -4.89 -13.34 -61.60
CA VAL A 229 -4.15 -12.37 -62.39
C VAL A 229 -5.10 -11.41 -63.12
N ALA A 230 -4.65 -10.16 -63.23
CA ALA A 230 -4.97 -9.15 -64.24
C ALA A 230 -6.29 -8.35 -64.14
N PRO A 231 -6.43 -7.22 -64.88
CA PRO A 231 -5.41 -6.46 -65.64
C PRO A 231 -5.05 -5.09 -65.03
#